data_AF-A0AAP1RGW1-F1
#
_entry.id   AF-A0AAP1RGW1-F1
#
_cell.length_a   1.000
_cell.length_b   1.000
_cell.length_c   1.000
_cell.angle_alpha   90.00
_cell.angle_beta   90.00
_cell.angle_gamma   90.00
#
_symmetry.space_group_name_H-M   'P 1'
#
loop_
_entity.id
_entity.type
_entity.pdbx_description
1 polymer ?
#
loop_
_entity_poly.entity_id
_entity_poly.type
_entity_poly.pdbx_seq_one_letter_code
_entity_poly.pdbx_strand_id
1 'polypeptide(L)'
;MIKDNLGEMLVPVLVYGTAISGFGTCALLNYQQEKSIENTVLLLGAILFIASDSGIALNNFYSPTHFFDIAIIILYVLAQFLIVKAILLRK
;
A
#
# COMPACT_ATOMS: atom_id res chain seq x y z
N MET A 1 -13.65 0.28 -19.32
CA MET A 1 -12.54 1.26 -19.36
C MET A 1 -11.31 0.84 -18.54
N ILE A 2 -11.42 0.29 -17.32
CA ILE A 2 -10.27 -0.42 -16.67
C ILE A 2 -10.46 -1.96 -16.76
N LYS A 3 -11.70 -2.44 -16.60
CA LYS A 3 -12.04 -3.88 -16.62
C LYS A 3 -11.61 -4.63 -17.88
N ASP A 4 -11.56 -3.95 -19.02
CA ASP A 4 -11.30 -4.56 -20.33
C ASP A 4 -9.81 -4.87 -20.57
N ASN A 5 -8.90 -4.22 -19.83
CA ASN A 5 -7.44 -4.46 -19.90
C ASN A 5 -6.93 -5.46 -18.86
N LEU A 6 -7.77 -5.89 -17.90
CA LEU A 6 -7.32 -6.76 -16.81
C LEU A 6 -7.26 -8.23 -17.20
N GLY A 7 -7.99 -8.69 -18.22
CA GLY A 7 -7.94 -10.07 -18.74
C GLY A 7 -7.76 -11.14 -17.65
N GLU A 8 -6.65 -11.88 -17.71
CA GLU A 8 -6.25 -12.90 -16.73
C GLU A 8 -5.72 -12.35 -15.39
N MET A 9 -5.28 -11.08 -15.34
CA MET A 9 -4.80 -10.42 -14.13
C MET A 9 -5.92 -9.98 -13.18
N LEU A 10 -7.19 -10.08 -13.58
CA LEU A 10 -8.32 -9.65 -12.75
C LEU A 10 -8.39 -10.37 -11.40
N VAL A 11 -8.27 -11.69 -11.41
CA VAL A 11 -8.31 -12.51 -10.18
C VAL A 11 -7.08 -12.20 -9.29
N PRO A 12 -5.83 -12.22 -9.79
CA PRO A 12 -4.67 -11.80 -9.01
C PRO A 12 -4.80 -10.40 -8.38
N VAL A 13 -5.26 -9.41 -9.14
CA VAL A 13 -5.42 -8.02 -8.66
C VAL A 13 -6.48 -7.93 -7.57
N LEU A 14 -7.59 -8.66 -7.70
CA LEU A 14 -8.61 -8.70 -6.65
C LEU A 14 -8.06 -9.35 -5.36
N VAL A 15 -7.44 -10.53 -5.46
CA VAL A 15 -6.89 -11.23 -4.31
C VAL A 15 -5.86 -10.35 -3.60
N TYR A 16 -4.92 -9.79 -4.35
CA TYR A 16 -3.91 -8.89 -3.79
C TYR A 16 -4.53 -7.63 -3.20
N GLY A 17 -5.46 -6.99 -3.91
CA GLY A 17 -6.20 -5.82 -3.46
C GLY A 17 -6.95 -6.04 -2.13
N THR A 18 -7.57 -7.21 -1.96
CA THR A 18 -8.20 -7.57 -0.68
C THR A 18 -7.19 -7.78 0.44
N ALA A 19 -6.04 -8.39 0.15
CA ALA A 19 -4.98 -8.60 1.15
C ALA A 19 -4.40 -7.27 1.65
N ILE A 20 -4.05 -6.34 0.75
CA ILE A 20 -3.51 -5.02 1.13
C ILE A 20 -4.55 -4.16 1.87
N SER A 21 -5.83 -4.27 1.49
CA SER A 21 -6.93 -3.58 2.18
C SER A 21 -7.14 -4.14 3.59
N GLY A 22 -7.00 -5.47 3.76
CA GLY A 22 -7.01 -6.12 5.06
C GLY A 22 -5.87 -5.63 5.94
N PHE A 23 -4.65 -5.54 5.40
CA PHE A 23 -3.50 -4.97 6.11
C PHE A 23 -3.75 -3.53 6.56
N GLY A 24 -4.25 -2.66 5.67
CA GLY A 24 -4.59 -1.27 6.01
C GLY A 24 -5.67 -1.19 7.10
N THR A 25 -6.68 -2.05 7.03
CA THR A 25 -7.74 -2.14 8.04
C THR A 25 -7.19 -2.55 9.40
N CYS A 26 -6.34 -3.58 9.44
CA CYS A 26 -5.67 -4.02 10.67
C CYS A 26 -4.79 -2.90 11.27
N ALA A 27 -4.02 -2.19 10.44
CA ALA A 27 -3.21 -1.07 10.88
C ALA A 27 -4.06 0.08 11.47
N LEU A 28 -5.21 0.37 10.85
CA LEU A 28 -6.16 1.37 11.34
C LEU A 28 -6.80 0.95 12.67
N LEU A 29 -7.26 -0.29 12.78
CA LEU A 29 -7.85 -0.83 14.02
C LEU A 29 -6.83 -0.82 15.16
N ASN A 30 -5.58 -1.22 14.89
CA ASN A 30 -4.49 -1.17 15.85
C ASN A 30 -4.21 0.26 16.34
N TYR A 31 -4.23 1.25 15.45
CA TYR A 31 -4.13 2.67 15.82
C TYR A 31 -5.33 3.18 16.62
N GLN A 32 -6.55 2.72 16.30
CA GLN A 32 -7.75 3.10 17.04
C GLN A 32 -7.77 2.51 18.46
N GLN A 33 -7.24 1.29 18.63
CA GLN A 33 -7.15 0.63 19.92
C GLN A 33 -6.14 1.34 20.83
N GLU A 34 -4.97 1.72 20.29
CA GLU A 34 -3.97 2.47 21.04
C GLU A 34 -3.28 3.49 20.12
N LYS A 35 -3.41 4.78 20.46
CA LYS A 35 -2.83 5.88 19.68
C LYS A 35 -1.37 6.14 20.03
N SER A 36 -0.57 5.07 20.04
CA SER A 36 0.87 5.17 20.29
C SER A 36 1.63 5.65 19.06
N ILE A 37 2.89 6.04 19.27
CA ILE A 37 3.76 6.51 18.18
C ILE A 37 4.01 5.37 17.19
N GLU A 38 4.28 4.16 17.67
CA GLU A 38 4.48 3.00 16.81
C GLU A 38 3.24 2.69 15.95
N ASN A 39 2.04 2.76 16.52
CA ASN A 39 0.81 2.48 15.78
C ASN A 39 0.49 3.57 14.75
N THR A 40 0.82 4.83 15.05
CA THR A 40 0.71 5.94 14.10
C THR A 40 1.68 5.76 12.92
N VAL A 41 2.93 5.39 13.22
CA VAL A 41 3.96 5.15 12.20
C VAL A 41 3.58 3.94 11.33
N LEU A 42 3.01 2.88 11.93
CA LEU A 42 2.51 1.73 11.19
C LEU A 42 1.37 2.12 10.23
N LEU A 43 0.40 2.92 10.71
CA LEU A 43 -0.72 3.39 9.89
C LEU A 43 -0.24 4.27 8.72
N LEU A 44 0.70 5.19 8.96
CA LEU A 44 1.32 5.99 7.90
C LEU A 44 2.05 5.11 6.87
N GLY A 45 2.80 4.11 7.34
CA GLY A 45 3.44 3.13 6.47
C GLY A 45 2.43 2.35 5.62
N ALA A 46 1.33 1.90 6.22
CA ALA A 46 0.26 1.19 5.51
C ALA A 46 -0.43 2.06 4.45
N ILE A 47 -0.70 3.34 4.74
CA ILE A 47 -1.29 4.27 3.77
C ILE A 47 -0.37 4.47 2.57
N LEU A 48 0.93 4.69 2.81
CA LEU A 48 1.90 4.87 1.72
C LEU A 48 2.09 3.59 0.90
N PHE A 49 2.04 2.42 1.55
CA PHE A 49 2.09 1.13 0.88
C PHE A 49 0.91 0.98 -0.10
N ILE A 50 -0.32 1.16 0.39
CA ILE A 50 -1.54 1.08 -0.44
C ILE A 50 -1.50 2.12 -1.58
N ALA A 51 -0.99 3.33 -1.33
CA ALA A 51 -0.85 4.36 -2.36
C ALA A 51 0.17 3.96 -3.45
N SER A 52 1.30 3.35 -3.07
CA SER A 52 2.30 2.82 -4.01
C SER A 52 1.71 1.71 -4.88
N ASP A 53 1.03 0.73 -4.28
CA ASP A 53 0.39 -0.38 -5.00
C ASP A 53 -0.74 0.09 -5.93
N SER A 54 -1.52 1.08 -5.51
CA SER A 54 -2.54 1.71 -6.36
C SER A 54 -1.89 2.40 -7.57
N GLY A 55 -0.70 2.99 -7.39
CA GLY A 55 0.11 3.55 -8.46
C GLY A 55 0.55 2.49 -9.48
N ILE A 56 0.96 1.30 -9.03
CA ILE A 56 1.31 0.17 -9.93
C ILE A 56 0.10 -0.22 -10.79
N ALA A 57 -1.08 -0.33 -10.19
CA ALA A 57 -2.30 -0.66 -10.92
C ALA A 57 -2.64 0.43 -11.97
N LEU A 58 -2.52 1.71 -11.63
CA LEU A 58 -2.76 2.81 -12.56
C LEU A 58 -1.74 2.84 -13.71
N ASN A 59 -0.45 2.64 -13.40
CA ASN A 59 0.62 2.66 -14.39
C ASN A 59 0.48 1.49 -15.39
N ASN A 60 0.12 0.29 -14.91
CA ASN A 60 0.01 -0.90 -15.75
C ASN A 60 -1.30 -0.97 -16.56
N PHE A 61 -2.41 -0.43 -16.06
CA PHE A 61 -3.73 -0.65 -16.68
C PHE A 61 -4.39 0.60 -17.28
N TYR A 62 -3.86 1.79 -17.03
CA TYR A 62 -4.44 3.05 -17.52
C TYR A 62 -3.50 3.81 -18.46
N SER A 63 -2.32 4.23 -18.00
CA SER A 63 -1.36 4.95 -18.82
C SER A 63 0.05 4.82 -18.25
N PRO A 64 0.93 4.01 -18.87
CA PRO A 64 2.29 3.85 -18.40
C PRO A 64 3.09 5.14 -18.62
N THR A 65 3.68 5.69 -17.56
CA THR A 65 4.59 6.83 -17.67
C THR A 65 5.80 6.63 -16.76
N HIS A 66 7.00 7.01 -17.24
CA HIS A 66 8.24 6.89 -16.46
C HIS A 66 8.22 7.67 -15.14
N PHE A 67 7.38 8.70 -15.02
CA PHE A 67 7.22 9.43 -13.77
C PHE A 67 6.56 8.56 -12.69
N PHE A 68 5.55 7.75 -13.05
CA PHE A 68 4.90 6.83 -12.12
C PHE A 68 5.88 5.77 -11.62
N ASP A 69 6.75 5.22 -12.47
CA ASP A 69 7.73 4.21 -12.06
C ASP A 69 8.62 4.70 -10.91
N ILE A 70 9.12 5.94 -11.02
CA ILE A 70 9.98 6.55 -9.98
C ILE A 70 9.17 6.84 -8.71
N ALA A 71 7.98 7.44 -8.86
CA ALA A 71 7.13 7.79 -7.73
C ALA A 71 6.69 6.55 -6.92
N ILE A 72 6.33 5.46 -7.62
CA ILE A 72 5.94 4.18 -7.02
C ILE A 72 7.07 3.64 -6.14
N ILE A 73 8.30 3.59 -6.67
CA ILE A 73 9.45 3.04 -5.94
C ILE A 73 9.77 3.90 -4.71
N ILE A 74 9.72 5.23 -4.83
CA ILE A 74 9.97 6.13 -3.69
C ILE A 74 8.92 5.91 -2.60
N LEU A 75 7.63 5.90 -2.95
CA LEU A 75 6.54 5.64 -2.02
C LEU A 75 6.68 4.27 -1.35
N TYR A 76 7.07 3.25 -2.13
CA TYR A 76 7.29 1.89 -1.64
C TYR A 76 8.40 1.83 -0.60
N VAL A 77 9.57 2.41 -0.89
CA VAL A 77 10.72 2.38 0.03
C VAL A 77 10.39 3.14 1.32
N LEU A 78 9.71 4.28 1.23
CA LEU A 78 9.25 5.03 2.40
C LEU A 78 8.24 4.24 3.22
N ALA A 79 7.29 3.57 2.58
CA ALA A 79 6.31 2.73 3.24
C ALA A 79 6.99 1.58 4.02
N GLN A 80 7.89 0.84 3.38
CA GLN A 80 8.63 -0.25 4.00
C GLN A 80 9.48 0.22 5.19
N PHE A 81 10.16 1.36 5.04
CA PHE A 81 10.93 1.95 6.13
C PHE A 81 10.06 2.26 7.36
N LEU A 82 8.87 2.86 7.15
CA LEU A 82 7.95 3.18 8.25
C LEU A 82 7.38 1.93 8.90
N ILE A 83 6.98 0.92 8.12
CA ILE A 83 6.44 -0.35 8.65
C ILE A 83 7.49 -1.03 9.54
N VAL A 84 8.73 -1.16 9.07
CA VAL A 84 9.82 -1.77 9.86
C VAL A 84 10.12 -0.93 11.10
N LYS A 85 10.18 0.41 10.96
CA LYS A 85 10.42 1.30 12.10
C LYS A 85 9.33 1.19 13.17
N ALA A 86 8.06 1.07 12.77
CA ALA A 86 6.96 0.86 13.70
C ALA A 86 7.12 -0.44 14.50
N ILE A 87 7.50 -1.53 13.83
CA ILE A 87 7.74 -2.81 14.49
C ILE A 87 8.91 -2.71 15.49
N LEU A 88 9.98 -2.02 15.14
CA LEU A 88 11.15 -1.82 16.02
C LEU A 88 10.86 -0.90 17.21
N LEU A 89 9.93 0.04 17.08
CA LEU A 89 9.53 0.95 18.17
C LEU A 89 8.62 0.27 19.19
N ARG A 90 7.90 -0.78 18.79
CA ARG A 90 7.04 -1.55 19.67
C ARG A 90 7.87 -2.30 20.70
N LYS A 91 7.78 -1.89 21.97
CA LYS A 91 8.42 -2.53 23.12
C LYS A 91 7.54 -3.59 23.77
#